data_AF-A0A349FEJ6-F1
#
_entry.id   AF-A0A349FEJ6-F1
#
_cell.length_a   1.000
_cell.length_b   1.000
_cell.length_c   1.000
_cell.angle_alpha   90.00
_cell.angle_beta   90.00
_cell.angle_gamma   90.00
#
_symmetry.space_group_name_H-M   'P 1'
#
loop_
_entity.id
_entity.type
_entity.pdbx_description
1 polymer ?
#
loop_
_entity_poly.entity_id
_entity_poly.type
_entity_poly.pdbx_seq_one_letter_code
_entity_poly.pdbx_strand_id
1 'polypeptide(L)'
;MITLPYERSPIAKAVTHLHYEFAYDEVLLPYQKYWIEDESSLKICEKSRRTGVTWAEACDASLTTSKTKAAGGCNHFYVGSNKEMAREFIDAVAMWAKAFDKAAGDICEEVIEDEDKDILTFVIYFASGFKVQALSSNPSNLRGMQGNVTIDEAAFHDR
;
A
#
# COMPACT_ATOMS: atom_id res chain seq x y z
N MET A 1 -31.06 29.86 -14.27
CA MET A 1 -30.11 28.82 -13.87
C MET A 1 -28.79 29.53 -13.57
N ILE A 2 -28.43 29.68 -12.29
CA ILE A 2 -27.17 30.34 -11.91
C ILE A 2 -26.09 29.25 -11.91
N THR A 3 -25.31 29.18 -12.98
CA THR A 3 -24.06 28.41 -13.00
C THR A 3 -23.00 29.27 -12.32
N LEU A 4 -22.75 29.03 -11.04
CA LEU A 4 -21.52 29.52 -10.41
C LEU A 4 -20.32 28.87 -11.13
N PRO A 5 -19.29 29.64 -11.50
CA PRO A 5 -18.08 29.06 -12.08
C PRO A 5 -17.47 28.09 -11.06
N TYR A 6 -17.24 26.84 -11.48
CA TYR A 6 -16.51 25.87 -10.68
C TYR A 6 -15.06 26.35 -10.55
N GLU A 7 -14.74 26.97 -9.42
CA GLU A 7 -13.38 27.38 -9.12
C GLU A 7 -12.64 26.17 -8.56
N ARG A 8 -11.58 25.74 -9.26
CA ARG A 8 -10.76 24.60 -8.83
C ARG A 8 -10.17 24.91 -7.45
N SER A 9 -10.27 23.94 -6.54
CA SER A 9 -9.67 24.00 -5.20
C SER A 9 -8.20 24.45 -5.27
N PRO A 10 -7.68 25.19 -4.28
CA PRO A 10 -6.26 25.50 -4.16
C PRO A 10 -5.34 24.27 -4.27
N ILE A 11 -5.84 23.07 -3.89
CA ILE A 11 -5.15 21.79 -4.05
C ILE A 11 -4.87 21.48 -5.53
N ALA A 12 -5.74 21.88 -6.45
CA ALA A 12 -5.56 21.66 -7.88
C ALA A 12 -4.27 22.30 -8.42
N LYS A 13 -3.83 23.43 -7.83
CA LYS A 13 -2.55 24.07 -8.16
C LYS A 13 -1.37 23.24 -7.65
N ALA A 14 -1.47 22.68 -6.46
CA ALA A 14 -0.43 21.82 -5.88
C ALA A 14 -0.19 20.55 -6.70
N VAL A 15 -1.24 20.02 -7.35
CA VAL A 15 -1.15 18.85 -8.23
C VAL A 15 -1.04 19.20 -9.72
N THR A 16 -0.88 20.47 -10.09
CA THR A 16 -0.78 20.88 -11.51
C THR A 16 0.48 20.35 -12.20
N HIS A 17 1.51 20.00 -11.43
CA HIS A 17 2.71 19.33 -11.93
C HIS A 17 2.50 17.83 -12.21
N LEU A 18 1.36 17.26 -11.80
CA LEU A 18 1.03 15.88 -12.11
C LEU A 18 0.59 15.81 -13.58
N HIS A 19 1.37 15.16 -14.43
CA HIS A 19 1.07 14.95 -15.84
C HIS A 19 -0.03 13.90 -16.09
N TYR A 20 -0.69 13.43 -15.04
CA TYR A 20 -1.72 12.42 -15.11
C TYR A 20 -3.10 13.03 -15.34
N GLU A 21 -3.71 12.72 -16.49
CA GLU A 21 -5.10 13.05 -16.78
C GLU A 21 -6.01 11.86 -16.49
N PHE A 22 -7.27 12.13 -16.17
CA PHE A 22 -8.26 11.06 -16.00
C PHE A 22 -8.60 10.44 -17.36
N ALA A 23 -8.51 9.11 -17.44
CA ALA A 23 -9.01 8.33 -18.56
C ALA A 23 -9.95 7.22 -18.05
N TYR A 24 -11.09 7.05 -18.72
CA TYR A 24 -12.19 6.19 -18.26
C TYR A 24 -11.92 4.70 -18.44
N ASP A 25 -10.94 4.36 -19.28
CA ASP A 25 -10.49 3.01 -19.62
C ASP A 25 -9.29 2.57 -18.77
N GLU A 26 -8.86 3.40 -17.82
CA GLU A 26 -7.79 3.08 -16.89
C GLU A 26 -8.34 2.64 -15.53
N VAL A 27 -7.65 1.66 -14.92
CA VAL A 27 -8.04 1.11 -13.62
C VAL A 27 -7.65 2.04 -12.47
N LEU A 28 -6.47 2.65 -12.55
CA LEU A 28 -5.92 3.52 -11.50
C LEU A 28 -6.21 4.99 -11.80
N LEU A 29 -6.66 5.72 -10.79
CA LEU A 29 -6.87 7.16 -10.88
C LEU A 29 -5.53 7.91 -10.98
N PRO A 30 -5.51 9.13 -11.56
CA PRO A 30 -4.29 9.92 -11.73
C PRO A 30 -3.38 10.01 -10.51
N TYR A 31 -3.94 10.29 -9.33
CA TYR A 31 -3.17 10.41 -8.09
C TYR A 31 -2.65 9.06 -7.55
N GLN A 32 -3.33 7.95 -7.88
CA GLN A 32 -2.88 6.61 -7.49
C GLN A 32 -1.67 6.20 -8.33
N LYS A 33 -1.67 6.52 -9.62
CA LYS A 33 -0.50 6.30 -10.49
C LYS A 33 0.70 7.10 -10.03
N TYR A 34 0.50 8.38 -9.74
CA TYR A 34 1.55 9.22 -9.18
C TYR A 34 2.13 8.64 -7.89
N TRP A 35 1.28 8.14 -6.98
CA TRP A 35 1.71 7.48 -5.76
C TRP A 35 2.59 6.23 -6.01
N ILE A 36 2.23 5.43 -7.02
CA ILE A 36 2.96 4.20 -7.38
C ILE A 36 4.27 4.51 -8.09
N GLU A 37 4.31 5.53 -8.96
CA GLU A 37 5.52 5.93 -9.69
C GLU A 37 6.58 6.59 -8.80
N ASP A 38 6.17 7.19 -7.68
CA ASP A 38 7.10 7.85 -6.77
C ASP A 38 8.08 6.83 -6.14
N GLU A 39 9.35 6.92 -6.53
CA GLU A 39 10.46 6.10 -6.04
C GLU A 39 11.19 6.73 -4.83
N SER A 40 10.65 7.82 -4.26
CA SER A 40 11.23 8.45 -3.07
C SER A 40 11.37 7.46 -1.92
N SER A 41 12.49 7.53 -1.21
CA SER A 41 12.74 6.67 -0.04
C SER A 41 11.78 6.88 1.12
N LEU A 42 11.10 8.04 1.15
CA LEU A 42 10.04 8.37 2.10
C LEU A 42 8.89 9.04 1.34
N LYS A 43 7.72 8.41 1.37
CA LYS A 43 6.47 8.95 0.81
C LYS A 43 5.50 9.26 1.94
N ILE A 44 4.90 10.44 1.93
CA ILE A 44 3.88 10.86 2.89
C ILE A 44 2.65 11.32 2.12
N CYS A 45 1.51 10.72 2.41
CA CYS A 45 0.23 11.09 1.81
C CYS A 45 -0.78 11.46 2.90
N GLU A 46 -1.22 12.71 2.88
CA GLU A 46 -2.48 13.08 3.52
C GLU A 46 -3.63 12.66 2.59
N LYS A 47 -4.49 11.76 3.06
CA LYS A 47 -5.60 11.23 2.26
C LYS A 47 -6.95 11.41 2.95
N SER A 48 -7.96 11.72 2.15
CA SER A 48 -9.36 11.62 2.56
C SER A 48 -9.81 10.15 2.56
N ARG A 49 -10.94 9.87 3.22
CA ARG A 49 -11.57 8.54 3.18
C ARG A 49 -12.02 8.19 1.76
N ARG A 50 -12.00 6.90 1.44
CA ARG A 50 -12.51 6.33 0.17
C ARG A 50 -11.80 6.85 -1.10
N THR A 51 -10.55 7.23 -0.97
CA THR A 51 -9.66 7.62 -2.09
C THR A 51 -8.93 6.41 -2.71
N GLY A 52 -8.96 5.24 -2.08
CA GLY A 52 -8.30 4.03 -2.62
C GLY A 52 -6.77 4.11 -2.65
N VAL A 53 -6.14 5.06 -1.94
CA VAL A 53 -4.67 5.14 -1.87
C VAL A 53 -4.06 3.87 -1.26
N THR A 54 -4.67 3.31 -0.20
CA THR A 54 -4.24 2.02 0.38
C THR A 54 -4.33 0.86 -0.63
N TRP A 55 -5.31 0.89 -1.52
CA TRP A 55 -5.46 -0.10 -2.59
C TRP A 55 -4.43 0.08 -3.71
N ALA A 56 -4.04 1.32 -4.00
CA ALA A 56 -2.93 1.64 -4.89
C ALA A 56 -1.57 1.25 -4.27
N GLU A 57 -1.40 1.37 -2.96
CA GLU A 57 -0.21 0.87 -2.25
C GLU A 57 -0.11 -0.65 -2.34
N ALA A 58 -1.22 -1.38 -2.21
CA ALA A 58 -1.24 -2.83 -2.41
C ALA A 58 -0.82 -3.23 -3.84
N CYS A 59 -1.12 -2.39 -4.84
CA CYS A 59 -0.65 -2.54 -6.21
C CYS A 59 0.89 -2.43 -6.29
N ASP A 60 1.45 -1.35 -5.73
CA ASP A 60 2.91 -1.15 -5.68
C ASP A 60 3.61 -2.29 -4.93
N ALA A 61 3.11 -2.68 -3.76
CA ALA A 61 3.61 -3.81 -2.99
C ALA A 61 3.63 -5.09 -3.84
N SER A 62 2.54 -5.40 -4.54
CA SER A 62 2.46 -6.59 -5.40
C SER A 62 3.48 -6.55 -6.55
N LEU A 63 3.64 -5.40 -7.20
CA LEU A 63 4.59 -5.21 -8.29
C LEU A 63 6.04 -5.32 -7.79
N THR A 64 6.36 -4.62 -6.70
CA THR A 64 7.70 -4.55 -6.13
C THR A 64 8.14 -5.88 -5.54
N THR A 65 7.28 -6.55 -4.78
CA THR A 65 7.58 -7.89 -4.24
C THR A 65 7.70 -8.94 -5.34
N SER A 66 7.04 -8.77 -6.50
CA SER A 66 7.18 -9.68 -7.65
C SER A 66 8.51 -9.52 -8.42
N LYS A 67 9.25 -8.42 -8.23
CA LYS A 67 10.52 -8.17 -8.94
C LYS A 67 11.64 -9.06 -8.40
N THR A 68 12.65 -9.31 -9.22
CA THR A 68 13.90 -9.92 -8.75
C THR A 68 14.71 -8.92 -7.93
N LYS A 69 15.63 -9.40 -7.09
CA LYS A 69 16.53 -8.52 -6.31
C LYS A 69 17.30 -7.53 -7.20
N ALA A 70 17.76 -7.96 -8.38
CA ALA A 70 18.50 -7.11 -9.31
C ALA A 70 17.64 -6.00 -9.94
N ALA A 71 16.32 -6.22 -10.04
CA ALA A 71 15.36 -5.24 -10.51
C ALA A 71 14.76 -4.39 -9.37
N GLY A 72 15.36 -4.43 -8.17
CA GLY A 72 14.91 -3.66 -7.01
C GLY A 72 13.79 -4.30 -6.20
N GLY A 73 13.50 -5.59 -6.40
CA GLY A 73 12.53 -6.32 -5.58
C GLY A 73 12.98 -6.46 -4.13
N CYS A 74 12.02 -6.38 -3.22
CA CYS A 74 12.21 -6.52 -1.77
C CYS A 74 10.91 -7.01 -1.09
N ASN A 75 11.00 -7.31 0.20
CA ASN A 75 9.80 -7.56 1.01
C ASN A 75 9.01 -6.27 1.21
N HIS A 76 7.72 -6.40 1.46
CA HIS A 76 6.84 -5.29 1.79
C HIS A 76 6.11 -5.55 3.11
N PHE A 77 6.16 -4.59 4.02
CA PHE A 77 5.51 -4.68 5.32
C PHE A 77 4.43 -3.61 5.42
N TYR A 78 3.23 -4.02 5.79
CA TYR A 78 2.10 -3.13 6.00
C TYR A 78 1.67 -3.16 7.45
N VAL A 79 1.44 -2.00 8.03
CA VAL A 79 0.95 -1.85 9.40
C VAL A 79 -0.34 -1.04 9.37
N GLY A 80 -1.44 -1.68 9.75
CA GLY A 80 -2.74 -1.06 9.98
C GLY A 80 -3.07 -1.00 11.47
N SER A 81 -4.06 -0.18 11.84
CA SER A 81 -4.45 0.00 13.25
C SER A 81 -5.20 -1.20 13.85
N ASN A 82 -5.74 -2.10 13.02
CA ASN A 82 -6.48 -3.28 13.47
C ASN A 82 -6.32 -4.46 12.49
N LYS A 83 -6.86 -5.62 12.90
CA LYS A 83 -6.77 -6.89 12.17
C LYS A 83 -7.51 -6.86 10.84
N GLU A 84 -8.67 -6.22 10.81
CA GLU A 84 -9.50 -6.09 9.63
C GLU A 84 -8.76 -5.32 8.53
N MET A 85 -8.09 -4.22 8.87
CA MET A 85 -7.26 -3.45 7.93
C MET A 85 -6.08 -4.26 7.38
N ALA A 86 -5.40 -5.04 8.23
CA ALA A 86 -4.31 -5.91 7.78
C ALA A 86 -4.83 -6.99 6.81
N ARG A 87 -6.02 -7.54 7.09
CA ARG A 87 -6.68 -8.51 6.20
C ARG A 87 -7.12 -7.88 4.88
N GLU A 88 -7.73 -6.71 4.91
CA GLU A 88 -8.15 -5.99 3.70
C GLU A 88 -6.96 -5.65 2.81
N PHE A 89 -5.83 -5.26 3.40
CA PHE A 89 -4.61 -4.98 2.65
C PHE A 89 -4.06 -6.24 1.97
N ILE A 90 -3.93 -7.36 2.70
CA ILE A 90 -3.38 -8.59 2.11
C ILE A 90 -4.32 -9.15 1.03
N ASP A 91 -5.64 -9.02 1.21
CA ASP A 91 -6.63 -9.42 0.20
C ASP A 91 -6.49 -8.57 -1.08
N ALA A 92 -6.22 -7.26 -0.94
CA ALA A 92 -5.94 -6.39 -2.08
C ALA A 92 -4.63 -6.78 -2.79
N VAL A 93 -3.59 -7.17 -2.04
CA VAL A 93 -2.33 -7.67 -2.61
C VAL A 93 -2.57 -8.97 -3.39
N ALA A 94 -3.32 -9.92 -2.83
CA ALA A 94 -3.68 -11.16 -3.55
C ALA A 94 -4.46 -10.87 -4.84
N MET A 95 -5.40 -9.93 -4.78
CA MET A 95 -6.16 -9.49 -5.94
C MET A 95 -5.26 -8.94 -7.05
N TRP A 96 -4.31 -8.06 -6.70
CA TRP A 96 -3.36 -7.48 -7.65
C TRP A 96 -2.35 -8.48 -8.19
N ALA A 97 -1.78 -9.33 -7.34
CA ALA A 97 -0.88 -10.40 -7.77
C ALA A 97 -1.55 -11.27 -8.83
N LYS A 98 -2.81 -11.65 -8.61
CA LYS A 98 -3.61 -12.39 -9.59
C LYS A 98 -3.88 -11.57 -10.87
N ALA A 99 -4.23 -10.30 -10.75
CA ALA A 99 -4.49 -9.44 -11.91
C ALA A 99 -3.25 -9.23 -12.79
N PHE A 100 -2.05 -9.26 -12.20
CA PHE A 100 -0.78 -9.13 -12.89
C PHE A 100 -0.18 -10.46 -13.37
N ASP A 101 -0.91 -11.57 -13.21
CA ASP A 101 -0.44 -12.93 -13.48
C ASP A 101 0.92 -13.21 -12.80
N LYS A 102 1.07 -12.71 -11.56
CA LYS A 102 2.26 -12.94 -10.75
C LYS A 102 2.06 -14.17 -9.90
N ALA A 103 3.02 -15.09 -9.97
CA ALA A 103 3.03 -16.27 -9.14
C ALA A 103 3.22 -15.88 -7.66
N ALA A 104 2.12 -15.95 -6.93
CA ALA A 104 2.05 -15.76 -5.49
C ALA A 104 1.36 -16.98 -4.86
N GLY A 105 1.76 -17.33 -3.65
CA GLY A 105 1.09 -18.37 -2.85
C GLY A 105 -0.26 -17.90 -2.32
N ASP A 106 -0.96 -18.82 -1.65
CA ASP A 106 -2.15 -18.48 -0.88
C ASP A 106 -1.81 -17.54 0.29
N ILE A 107 -2.82 -16.81 0.79
CA ILE A 107 -2.67 -16.02 2.01
C ILE A 107 -2.46 -16.97 3.19
N CYS A 108 -1.36 -16.77 3.90
CA CYS A 108 -1.01 -17.47 5.13
C CYS A 108 -1.31 -16.60 6.35
N GLU A 109 -1.73 -17.21 7.45
CA GLU A 109 -1.76 -16.58 8.78
C GLU A 109 -0.51 -17.03 9.56
N GLU A 110 0.30 -16.08 10.01
CA GLU A 110 1.50 -16.31 10.83
C GLU A 110 1.37 -15.54 12.15
N VAL A 111 1.91 -16.09 13.24
CA VAL A 111 1.97 -15.41 14.53
C VAL A 111 3.41 -14.98 14.81
N ILE A 112 3.60 -13.70 15.12
CA ILE A 112 4.86 -13.18 15.64
C ILE A 112 4.73 -13.16 17.16
N GLU A 113 5.62 -13.90 17.85
CA GLU A 113 5.72 -13.86 19.31
C GLU A 113 6.19 -12.48 19.76
N ASP A 114 5.47 -11.89 20.71
CA ASP A 114 5.76 -10.59 21.30
C ASP A 114 5.62 -10.69 22.81
N GLU A 115 6.48 -9.99 23.57
CA GLU A 115 6.54 -10.10 25.03
C GLU A 115 5.22 -9.69 25.71
N ASP A 116 4.46 -8.79 25.09
CA ASP A 116 3.17 -8.33 25.60
C ASP A 116 2.01 -9.14 25.02
N LYS A 117 1.95 -9.28 23.69
CA LYS A 117 0.89 -10.03 23.02
C LYS A 117 1.25 -10.44 21.60
N ASP A 118 1.17 -11.75 21.35
CA ASP A 118 1.23 -12.37 20.03
C ASP A 118 0.49 -11.57 18.94
N ILE A 119 1.22 -11.29 17.86
CA ILE A 119 0.74 -10.49 16.74
C ILE A 119 0.36 -11.45 15.63
N LEU A 120 -0.94 -11.50 15.31
CA LEU A 120 -1.39 -12.17 14.10
C LEU A 120 -1.01 -11.33 12.87
N THR A 121 -0.39 -11.99 11.91
CA THR A 121 0.01 -11.39 10.63
C THR A 121 -0.53 -12.20 9.47
N PHE A 122 -0.80 -11.52 8.38
CA PHE A 122 -1.17 -12.15 7.12
C PHE A 122 -0.03 -12.00 6.12
N VAL A 123 0.31 -13.08 5.41
CA VAL A 123 1.49 -13.13 4.55
C VAL A 123 1.14 -13.73 3.21
N ILE A 124 1.69 -13.14 2.13
CA ILE A 124 1.73 -13.74 0.80
C ILE A 124 3.19 -13.85 0.38
N TYR A 125 3.61 -15.05 0.00
CA TYR A 125 4.93 -15.32 -0.56
C TYR A 125 4.88 -15.27 -2.09
N PHE A 126 5.82 -14.57 -2.71
CA PHE A 126 5.94 -14.45 -4.15
C PHE A 126 7.05 -15.36 -4.69
N ALA A 127 6.92 -15.80 -5.94
CA ALA A 127 7.93 -16.63 -6.61
C ALA A 127 9.31 -15.97 -6.74
N SER A 128 9.40 -14.65 -6.56
CA SER A 128 10.64 -13.88 -6.44
C SER A 128 11.48 -14.25 -5.22
N GLY A 129 10.88 -14.91 -4.22
CA GLY A 129 11.47 -15.17 -2.91
C GLY A 129 11.20 -14.07 -1.87
N PHE A 130 10.47 -13.02 -2.23
CA PHE A 130 10.03 -11.97 -1.33
C PHE A 130 8.60 -12.21 -0.82
N LYS A 131 8.22 -11.49 0.23
CA LYS A 131 6.87 -11.54 0.80
C LYS A 131 6.25 -10.17 1.01
N VAL A 132 4.92 -10.14 0.97
CA VAL A 132 4.13 -9.06 1.57
C VAL A 132 3.58 -9.57 2.89
N GLN A 133 3.80 -8.82 3.97
CA GLN A 133 3.32 -9.17 5.32
C GLN A 133 2.55 -7.99 5.90
N ALA A 134 1.30 -8.23 6.27
CA ALA A 134 0.40 -7.26 6.90
C ALA A 134 0.26 -7.57 8.39
N LEU A 135 0.51 -6.57 9.24
CA LEU A 135 0.50 -6.67 10.70
C LEU A 135 -0.62 -5.81 11.28
N SER A 136 -1.26 -6.32 12.33
CA SER A 136 -2.27 -5.60 13.12
C SER A 136 -1.69 -5.08 14.44
N SER A 137 -0.59 -4.32 14.39
CA SER A 137 0.16 -3.93 15.59
C SER A 137 0.95 -2.63 15.42
N ASN A 138 1.82 -2.29 16.37
CA ASN A 138 2.61 -1.06 16.36
C ASN A 138 3.79 -1.14 15.37
N PRO A 139 4.13 -0.04 14.65
CA PRO A 139 5.32 0.05 13.82
C PRO A 139 6.64 -0.36 14.51
N SER A 140 6.73 -0.30 15.84
CA SER A 140 7.89 -0.80 16.61
C SER A 140 8.25 -2.25 16.28
N ASN A 141 7.26 -3.07 15.93
CA ASN A 141 7.40 -4.51 15.70
C ASN A 141 8.11 -4.82 14.38
N LEU A 142 8.32 -3.81 13.53
CA LEU A 142 9.06 -3.93 12.28
C LEU A 142 10.58 -3.76 12.45
N ARG A 143 11.07 -3.49 13.67
CA ARG A 143 12.51 -3.34 13.91
C ARG A 143 13.26 -4.61 13.51
N GLY A 144 14.30 -4.44 12.69
CA GLY A 144 15.12 -5.55 12.20
C GLY A 144 14.61 -6.20 10.91
N MET A 145 13.41 -5.84 10.44
CA MET A 145 12.92 -6.29 9.13
C MET A 145 13.56 -5.47 8.00
N GLN A 146 13.77 -6.10 6.84
CA GLN A 146 14.36 -5.46 5.66
C GLN A 146 13.37 -5.49 4.49
N GLY A 147 13.01 -4.31 3.99
CA GLY A 147 12.06 -4.12 2.91
C GLY A 147 11.37 -2.76 2.97
N ASN A 148 10.36 -2.58 2.13
CA ASN A 148 9.49 -1.42 2.17
C ASN A 148 8.53 -1.51 3.37
N VAL A 149 8.20 -0.35 3.94
CA VAL A 149 7.30 -0.26 5.10
C VAL A 149 6.22 0.78 4.83
N THR A 150 4.97 0.34 4.93
CA THR A 150 3.79 1.21 4.88
C THR A 150 3.16 1.27 6.27
N ILE A 151 3.05 2.47 6.81
CA ILE A 151 2.26 2.74 8.02
C ILE A 151 0.99 3.43 7.56
N ASP A 152 -0.12 2.70 7.50
CA ASP A 152 -1.40 3.29 7.07
C ASP A 152 -2.11 3.94 8.24
N GLU A 153 -2.83 5.02 7.94
CA GLU A 153 -3.54 5.84 8.92
C GLU A 153 -2.65 6.26 10.10
N ALA A 154 -1.38 6.56 9.83
CA ALA A 154 -0.33 6.90 10.82
C ALA A 154 -0.77 7.91 11.89
N ALA A 155 -1.64 8.87 11.55
CA ALA A 155 -2.17 9.86 12.48
C ALA A 155 -3.11 9.28 13.57
N PHE A 156 -3.55 8.03 13.42
CA PHE A 156 -4.48 7.33 14.30
C PHE A 156 -3.83 6.13 15.03
N HIS A 157 -2.52 5.93 14.90
CA HIS A 157 -1.81 4.96 15.74
C HIS A 157 -1.62 5.55 17.14
N ASP A 158 -1.99 4.78 18.16
CA ASP A 158 -1.67 5.10 19.55
C ASP A 158 -0.14 5.06 19.74
N ARG A 159 0.38 5.94 20.60
CA ARG A 159 1.83 6.06 20.84
C ARG A 159 2.44 4.81 21.47
#